data_AF-A0A067BU87-F1
#
_entry.id   AF-A0A067BU87-F1
#
_cell.length_a   1.000
_cell.length_b   1.000
_cell.length_c   1.000
_cell.angle_alpha   90.00
_cell.angle_beta   90.00
_cell.angle_gamma   90.00
#
_symmetry.space_group_name_H-M   'P 1'
#
loop_
_entity.id
_entity.type
_entity.pdbx_description
1 polymer ?
#
loop_
_entity_poly.entity_id
_entity_poly.type
_entity_poly.pdbx_seq_one_letter_code
_entity_poly.pdbx_strand_id
1 'polypeptide(L)'
;MTDAWKKMLLECALEELETNHAAEKADLRQAHDAKQSAQKAQQSISNEGLATYSRLHQTLLDEAQTREAKALDRKQTDRVSLEHVAEGEDWRVLRQERDETGSSGATFARARGRLTDQHKVQSKAGVRRDDAAREALGHKHQQQHAAQGELASKEARIVHDSQRTKRESLVQRCDAAIKSLDANYIGNVRGAISAPNAEEYVKEASHRAP
;
A
#
# COMPACT_ATOMS: atom_id res chain seq x y z
N MET A 1 -45.96 59.26 -17.07
CA MET A 1 -44.97 58.58 -17.93
C MET A 1 -43.78 57.98 -17.17
N THR A 2 -43.64 58.21 -15.86
CA THR A 2 -42.49 57.72 -15.06
C THR A 2 -42.56 56.25 -14.66
N ASP A 3 -43.75 55.65 -14.58
CA ASP A 3 -43.89 54.29 -14.02
C ASP A 3 -43.55 53.18 -15.02
N ALA A 4 -43.88 53.35 -16.30
CA ALA A 4 -43.51 52.39 -17.34
C ALA A 4 -41.98 52.31 -17.53
N TRP A 5 -41.31 53.46 -17.48
CA TRP A 5 -39.85 53.53 -17.55
C TRP A 5 -39.19 52.88 -16.32
N LYS A 6 -39.65 53.20 -15.11
CA LYS A 6 -39.13 52.58 -13.88
C LYS A 6 -39.34 51.06 -13.84
N LYS A 7 -40.47 50.59 -14.35
CA LYS A 7 -40.76 49.16 -14.48
C LYS A 7 -39.80 48.46 -15.45
N MET A 8 -39.56 49.07 -16.61
CA MET A 8 -38.59 48.56 -17.59
C MET A 8 -37.17 48.49 -17.02
N LEU A 9 -36.71 49.53 -16.30
CA LEU A 9 -35.38 49.51 -15.67
C LEU A 9 -35.26 48.39 -14.61
N LEU A 10 -36.31 48.15 -13.82
CA LEU A 10 -36.36 47.05 -12.86
C LEU A 10 -36.32 45.68 -13.56
N GLU A 11 -37.06 45.52 -14.66
CA GLU A 11 -37.04 44.28 -15.47
C GLU A 11 -35.64 44.01 -16.01
N CYS A 12 -34.97 45.01 -16.61
CA CYS A 12 -33.58 44.88 -17.09
C CYS A 12 -32.61 44.54 -15.95
N ALA A 13 -32.75 45.16 -14.78
CA ALA A 13 -31.89 44.90 -13.62
C ALA A 13 -32.08 43.47 -13.06
N LEU A 14 -33.31 42.94 -13.09
CA LEU A 14 -33.58 41.56 -12.68
C LEU A 14 -33.05 40.53 -13.69
N GLU A 15 -33.13 40.82 -15.00
CA GLU A 15 -32.52 40.00 -16.04
C GLU A 15 -30.98 39.96 -15.91
N GLU A 16 -30.34 41.09 -15.57
CA GLU A 16 -28.90 41.16 -15.29
C GLU A 16 -28.52 40.32 -14.06
N LEU A 17 -29.32 40.36 -12.98
CA LEU A 17 -29.10 39.51 -11.81
C LEU A 17 -29.26 38.02 -12.13
N GLU A 18 -30.26 37.64 -12.91
CA GLU A 18 -30.50 36.25 -13.28
C GLU A 18 -29.38 35.69 -14.15
N THR A 19 -28.90 36.48 -15.12
CA THR A 19 -27.78 36.08 -16.00
C THR A 19 -26.47 35.95 -15.23
N ASN A 20 -26.15 36.90 -14.34
CA ASN A 20 -24.97 36.82 -13.48
C ASN A 20 -25.03 35.61 -12.53
N HIS A 21 -26.17 35.38 -11.88
CA HIS A 21 -26.36 34.22 -11.00
C HIS A 21 -26.22 32.88 -11.76
N ALA A 22 -26.77 32.79 -12.97
CA ALA A 22 -26.63 31.60 -13.82
C ALA A 22 -25.17 31.36 -14.22
N ALA A 23 -24.42 32.42 -14.55
CA ALA A 23 -23.00 32.35 -14.87
C ALA A 23 -22.16 31.87 -13.66
N GLU A 24 -22.34 32.48 -12.48
CA GLU A 24 -21.62 32.08 -11.26
C GLU A 24 -21.89 30.60 -10.89
N LYS A 25 -23.12 30.13 -11.07
CA LYS A 25 -23.48 28.73 -10.83
C LYS A 25 -22.82 27.79 -11.83
N ALA A 26 -22.70 28.19 -13.09
CA ALA A 26 -21.99 27.44 -14.11
C ALA A 26 -20.49 27.36 -13.80
N ASP A 27 -19.87 28.48 -13.44
CA ASP A 27 -18.45 28.58 -13.09
C ASP A 27 -18.11 27.72 -11.86
N LEU A 28 -18.95 27.77 -10.80
CA LEU A 28 -18.78 26.94 -9.61
C LEU A 28 -18.83 25.44 -9.93
N ARG A 29 -19.76 25.03 -10.81
CA ARG A 29 -19.87 23.62 -11.25
C ARG A 29 -18.66 23.22 -12.09
N GLN A 30 -18.22 24.08 -13.02
CA GLN A 30 -17.04 23.81 -13.83
C GLN A 30 -15.77 23.69 -12.98
N ALA A 31 -15.60 24.58 -11.98
CA ALA A 31 -14.48 24.52 -11.04
C ALA A 31 -14.53 23.26 -10.17
N HIS A 32 -15.73 22.85 -9.73
CA HIS A 32 -15.93 21.59 -9.01
C HIS A 32 -15.52 20.39 -9.87
N ASP A 33 -15.98 20.32 -11.12
CA ASP A 33 -15.71 19.21 -12.02
C ASP A 33 -14.21 19.12 -12.36
N ALA A 34 -13.56 20.26 -12.59
CA ALA A 34 -12.11 20.32 -12.77
C ALA A 34 -11.36 19.79 -11.54
N LYS A 35 -11.78 20.19 -10.34
CA LYS A 35 -11.18 19.73 -9.08
C LYS A 35 -11.44 18.25 -8.81
N GLN A 36 -12.62 17.74 -9.17
CA GLN A 36 -12.96 16.33 -9.07
C GLN A 36 -12.13 15.49 -10.05
N SER A 37 -11.92 15.98 -11.27
CA SER A 37 -11.06 15.36 -12.27
C SER A 37 -9.60 15.28 -11.78
N ALA A 38 -9.06 16.38 -11.24
CA ALA A 38 -7.72 16.41 -10.65
C ALA A 38 -7.59 15.43 -9.46
N GLN A 39 -8.60 15.32 -8.60
CA GLN A 39 -8.61 14.33 -7.50
C GLN A 39 -8.68 12.88 -8.00
N LYS A 40 -9.32 12.62 -9.15
CA LYS A 40 -9.31 11.29 -9.77
C LYS A 40 -7.93 10.95 -10.34
N ALA A 41 -7.29 11.89 -11.04
CA ALA A 41 -5.93 11.71 -11.54
C ALA A 41 -4.93 11.45 -10.40
N GLN A 42 -4.99 12.24 -9.32
CA GLN A 42 -4.12 12.05 -8.16
C GLN A 42 -4.35 10.68 -7.47
N GLN A 43 -5.60 10.18 -7.46
CA GLN A 43 -5.88 8.82 -6.98
C GLN A 43 -5.16 7.77 -7.83
N SER A 44 -5.20 7.88 -9.17
CA SER A 44 -4.50 6.93 -10.05
C SER A 44 -3.01 6.87 -9.72
N ILE A 45 -2.36 8.05 -9.64
CA ILE A 45 -0.94 8.17 -9.31
C ILE A 45 -0.62 7.54 -7.95
N SER A 46 -1.48 7.78 -6.96
CA SER A 46 -1.30 7.23 -5.61
C SER A 46 -1.45 5.70 -5.58
N ASN A 47 -2.39 5.16 -6.35
CA ASN A 47 -2.60 3.71 -6.46
C ASN A 47 -1.44 3.04 -7.20
N GLU A 48 -0.93 3.64 -8.27
CA GLU A 48 0.26 3.18 -8.99
C GLU A 48 1.51 3.23 -8.11
N GLY A 49 1.68 4.31 -7.34
CA GLY A 49 2.75 4.45 -6.36
C GLY A 49 2.70 3.37 -5.28
N LEU A 50 1.51 3.10 -4.72
CA LEU A 50 1.31 2.05 -3.74
C LEU A 50 1.62 0.66 -4.33
N ALA A 51 1.12 0.37 -5.54
CA ALA A 51 1.41 -0.90 -6.22
C ALA A 51 2.91 -1.09 -6.47
N THR A 52 3.60 -0.03 -6.89
CA THR A 52 5.05 -0.05 -7.11
C THR A 52 5.81 -0.30 -5.81
N TYR A 53 5.41 0.39 -4.73
CA TYR A 53 5.98 0.21 -3.40
C TYR A 53 5.77 -1.22 -2.87
N SER A 54 4.55 -1.75 -2.94
CA SER A 54 4.24 -3.13 -2.53
C SER A 54 5.05 -4.15 -3.32
N ARG A 55 5.18 -3.95 -4.65
CA ARG A 55 6.00 -4.83 -5.50
C ARG A 55 7.47 -4.79 -5.12
N LEU A 56 8.04 -3.61 -4.86
CA LEU A 56 9.43 -3.48 -4.43
C LEU A 56 9.67 -4.21 -3.10
N HIS A 57 8.78 -4.05 -2.13
CA HIS A 57 8.87 -4.74 -0.85
C HIS A 57 8.74 -6.25 -0.97
N GLN A 58 7.88 -6.74 -1.87
CA GLN A 58 7.78 -8.16 -2.17
C GLN A 58 9.10 -8.69 -2.73
N THR A 59 9.68 -8.02 -3.72
CA THR A 59 10.98 -8.40 -4.30
C THR A 59 12.08 -8.44 -3.25
N LEU A 60 12.14 -7.43 -2.36
CA LEU A 60 13.14 -7.40 -1.28
C LEU A 60 12.96 -8.55 -0.27
N LEU A 61 11.72 -8.93 0.02
CA LEU A 61 11.43 -10.09 0.85
C LEU A 61 11.90 -11.37 0.15
N ASP A 62 11.55 -11.56 -1.11
CA ASP A 62 11.90 -12.75 -1.90
C ASP A 62 13.43 -12.91 -1.99
N GLU A 63 14.15 -11.80 -2.17
CA GLU A 63 15.61 -11.78 -2.16
C GLU A 63 16.19 -12.19 -0.81
N ALA A 64 15.66 -11.65 0.29
CA ALA A 64 16.11 -11.97 1.64
C ALA A 64 15.89 -13.47 1.95
N GLN A 65 14.71 -13.99 1.61
CA GLN A 65 14.35 -15.39 1.75
C GLN A 65 15.25 -16.31 0.91
N THR A 66 15.56 -15.90 -0.32
CA THR A 66 16.51 -16.62 -1.19
C THR A 66 17.91 -16.66 -0.58
N ARG A 67 18.36 -15.57 0.05
CA ARG A 67 19.67 -15.52 0.74
C ARG A 67 19.67 -16.42 1.98
N GLU A 68 18.58 -16.43 2.77
CA GLU A 68 18.43 -17.32 3.93
C GLU A 68 18.48 -18.80 3.50
N ALA A 69 17.75 -19.17 2.44
CA ALA A 69 17.76 -20.54 1.90
C ALA A 69 19.17 -20.96 1.42
N LYS A 70 19.86 -20.10 0.67
CA LYS A 70 21.25 -20.35 0.23
C LYS A 70 22.22 -20.49 1.40
N ALA A 71 22.03 -19.72 2.46
CA ALA A 71 22.86 -19.83 3.66
C ALA A 71 22.64 -21.16 4.38
N LEU A 72 21.40 -21.66 4.41
CA LEU A 72 21.07 -22.97 4.97
C LEU A 72 21.69 -24.11 4.16
N ASP A 73 21.60 -24.05 2.83
CA ASP A 73 22.22 -25.04 1.94
C ASP A 73 23.75 -25.09 2.08
N ARG A 74 24.39 -23.93 2.25
CA ARG A 74 25.84 -23.87 2.55
C ARG A 74 26.17 -24.57 3.87
N LYS A 75 25.42 -24.29 4.94
CA LYS A 75 25.61 -24.96 6.24
C LYS A 75 25.47 -26.48 6.14
N GLN A 76 24.51 -26.98 5.34
CA GLN A 76 24.40 -28.41 5.09
C GLN A 76 25.61 -28.96 4.36
N THR A 77 26.06 -28.27 3.31
CA THR A 77 27.25 -28.69 2.54
C THR A 77 28.48 -28.77 3.45
N ASP A 78 28.71 -27.73 4.26
CA ASP A 78 29.82 -27.67 5.21
C ASP A 78 29.73 -28.80 6.23
N ARG A 79 28.54 -29.09 6.75
CA ARG A 79 28.33 -30.21 7.69
C ARG A 79 28.69 -31.54 7.06
N VAL A 80 28.20 -31.83 5.84
CA VAL A 80 28.50 -33.08 5.13
C VAL A 80 30.01 -33.22 4.87
N SER A 81 30.68 -32.13 4.50
CA SER A 81 32.14 -32.12 4.33
C SER A 81 32.87 -32.40 5.65
N LEU A 82 32.44 -31.77 6.76
CA LEU A 82 33.03 -32.00 8.08
C LEU A 82 32.78 -33.43 8.60
N GLU A 83 31.59 -33.98 8.37
CA GLU A 83 31.26 -35.38 8.68
C GLU A 83 32.21 -36.35 7.95
N HIS A 84 32.49 -36.10 6.67
CA HIS A 84 33.40 -36.94 5.89
C HIS A 84 34.86 -36.87 6.37
N VAL A 85 35.32 -35.68 6.78
CA VAL A 85 36.67 -35.51 7.37
C VAL A 85 36.77 -36.26 8.69
N ALA A 86 35.81 -36.08 9.59
CA ALA A 86 35.77 -36.77 10.88
C ALA A 86 35.71 -38.29 10.72
N GLU A 87 34.88 -38.80 9.81
CA GLU A 87 34.86 -40.22 9.43
C GLU A 87 36.26 -40.70 9.00
N GLY A 88 36.93 -39.96 8.13
CA GLY A 88 38.28 -40.30 7.67
C GLY A 88 39.33 -40.33 8.78
N GLU A 89 39.23 -39.42 9.75
CA GLU A 89 40.10 -39.37 10.94
C GLU A 89 39.84 -40.54 11.89
N ASP A 90 38.58 -40.83 12.21
CA ASP A 90 38.20 -41.96 13.06
C ASP A 90 38.65 -43.30 12.44
N TRP A 91 38.55 -43.43 11.11
CA TRP A 91 39.09 -44.58 10.37
C TRP A 91 40.61 -44.70 10.43
N ARG A 92 41.32 -43.58 10.56
CA ARG A 92 42.78 -43.56 10.70
C ARG A 92 43.19 -43.99 12.10
N VAL A 93 42.55 -43.40 13.12
CA VAL A 93 42.79 -43.74 14.54
C VAL A 93 42.52 -45.22 14.79
N LEU A 94 41.38 -45.75 14.32
CA LEU A 94 41.04 -47.16 14.51
C LEU A 94 42.07 -48.12 13.88
N ARG A 95 42.68 -47.73 12.75
CA ARG A 95 43.77 -48.52 12.12
C ARG A 95 45.06 -48.44 12.91
N GLN A 96 45.42 -47.26 13.40
CA GLN A 96 46.59 -47.07 14.23
C GLN A 96 46.48 -47.86 15.54
N GLU A 97 45.33 -47.82 16.23
CA GLU A 97 45.09 -48.62 17.43
C GLU A 97 45.25 -50.12 17.19
N ARG A 98 44.79 -50.63 16.03
CA ARG A 98 44.98 -52.04 15.66
C ARG A 98 46.47 -52.37 15.53
N ASP A 99 47.22 -51.53 14.84
CA ASP A 99 48.63 -51.76 14.55
C ASP A 99 49.48 -51.66 15.84
N GLU A 100 49.13 -50.76 16.76
CA GLU A 100 49.81 -50.59 18.05
C GLU A 100 49.48 -51.68 19.08
N THR A 101 48.22 -52.15 19.13
CA THR A 101 47.77 -53.13 20.13
C THR A 101 47.85 -54.58 19.65
N GLY A 102 48.12 -54.82 18.36
CA GLY A 102 48.12 -56.16 17.77
C GLY A 102 46.73 -56.84 17.81
N SER A 103 45.65 -56.05 17.84
CA SER A 103 44.30 -56.59 18.03
C SER A 103 43.95 -57.63 16.95
N SER A 104 43.28 -58.72 17.36
CA SER A 104 42.88 -59.77 16.42
C SER A 104 41.90 -59.26 15.37
N GLY A 105 41.91 -59.86 14.18
CA GLY A 105 41.04 -59.44 13.07
C GLY A 105 39.55 -59.40 13.43
N ALA A 106 39.09 -60.27 14.33
CA ALA A 106 37.70 -60.30 14.81
C ALA A 106 37.35 -59.13 15.75
N THR A 107 38.31 -58.62 16.51
CA THR A 107 38.12 -57.47 17.40
C THR A 107 38.09 -56.17 16.59
N PHE A 108 39.03 -56.02 15.66
CA PHE A 108 39.06 -54.91 14.71
C PHE A 108 37.80 -54.84 13.84
N ALA A 109 37.33 -55.98 13.30
CA ALA A 109 36.11 -56.02 12.50
C ALA A 109 34.88 -55.56 13.28
N ARG A 110 34.77 -55.93 14.57
CA ARG A 110 33.69 -55.48 15.46
C ARG A 110 33.77 -53.99 15.78
N ALA A 111 34.98 -53.47 16.04
CA ALA A 111 35.17 -52.03 16.28
C ALA A 111 34.84 -51.20 15.03
N ARG A 112 35.27 -51.65 13.85
CA ARG A 112 34.90 -51.09 12.55
C ARG A 112 33.39 -51.08 12.32
N GLY A 113 32.69 -52.18 12.63
CA GLY A 113 31.23 -52.24 12.52
C GLY A 113 30.55 -51.18 13.38
N ARG A 114 30.94 -51.07 14.65
CA ARG A 114 30.41 -50.06 15.59
C ARG A 114 30.67 -48.62 15.12
N LEU A 115 31.87 -48.34 14.64
CA LEU A 115 32.22 -47.01 14.12
C LEU A 115 31.36 -46.64 12.90
N THR A 116 31.19 -47.59 11.96
CA THR A 116 30.31 -47.40 10.80
C THR A 116 28.88 -47.08 11.22
N ASP A 117 28.34 -47.81 12.20
CA ASP A 117 26.97 -47.61 12.67
C ASP A 117 26.84 -46.28 13.41
N GLN A 118 27.85 -45.86 14.17
CA GLN A 118 27.91 -44.56 14.81
C GLN A 118 27.83 -43.42 13.78
N HIS A 119 28.63 -43.48 12.72
CA HIS A 119 28.60 -42.48 11.64
C HIS A 119 27.25 -42.45 10.91
N LYS A 120 26.65 -43.62 10.61
CA LYS A 120 25.30 -43.67 10.03
C LYS A 120 24.25 -43.00 10.92
N VAL A 121 24.31 -43.21 12.23
CA VAL A 121 23.39 -42.58 13.18
C VAL A 121 23.59 -41.07 13.22
N GLN A 122 24.84 -40.61 13.29
CA GLN A 122 25.18 -39.17 13.30
C GLN A 122 24.74 -38.48 12.01
N SER A 123 25.08 -39.05 10.85
CA SER A 123 24.66 -38.54 9.54
C SER A 123 23.14 -38.45 9.42
N LYS A 124 22.41 -39.48 9.84
CA LYS A 124 20.94 -39.47 9.85
C LYS A 124 20.36 -38.40 10.78
N ALA A 125 20.97 -38.18 11.94
CA ALA A 125 20.57 -37.12 12.87
C ALA A 125 20.89 -35.72 12.31
N GLY A 126 22.00 -35.56 11.60
CA GLY A 126 22.33 -34.37 10.83
C GLY A 126 21.24 -34.06 9.81
N VAL A 127 20.96 -35.00 8.89
CA VAL A 127 19.96 -34.83 7.81
C VAL A 127 18.60 -34.40 8.37
N ARG A 128 18.12 -35.05 9.43
CA ARG A 128 16.85 -34.69 10.07
C ARG A 128 16.81 -33.27 10.63
N ARG A 129 17.95 -32.76 11.15
CA ARG A 129 18.03 -31.38 11.63
C ARG A 129 17.98 -30.38 10.47
N ASP A 130 18.63 -30.68 9.36
CA ASP A 130 18.60 -29.82 8.17
C ASP A 130 17.20 -29.79 7.55
N ASP A 131 16.54 -30.96 7.47
CA ASP A 131 15.17 -31.06 6.95
C ASP A 131 14.20 -30.26 7.83
N ALA A 132 14.28 -30.41 9.15
CA ALA A 132 13.47 -29.62 10.08
C ALA A 132 13.75 -28.11 9.98
N ALA A 133 15.01 -27.71 9.76
CA ALA A 133 15.37 -26.31 9.56
C ALA A 133 14.80 -25.75 8.24
N ARG A 134 14.76 -26.55 7.16
CA ARG A 134 14.12 -26.17 5.89
C ARG A 134 12.61 -26.04 6.03
N GLU A 135 11.96 -26.98 6.69
CA GLU A 135 10.52 -26.92 6.94
C GLU A 135 10.14 -25.68 7.75
N ALA A 136 10.86 -25.41 8.84
CA ALA A 136 10.65 -24.21 9.65
C ALA A 136 10.88 -22.92 8.85
N LEU A 137 11.91 -22.88 8.01
CA LEU A 137 12.19 -21.75 7.12
C LEU A 137 11.06 -21.57 6.09
N GLY A 138 10.56 -22.65 5.50
CA GLY A 138 9.42 -22.64 4.60
C GLY A 138 8.15 -22.08 5.26
N HIS A 139 7.84 -22.51 6.48
CA HIS A 139 6.73 -21.97 7.26
C HIS A 139 6.91 -20.47 7.58
N LYS A 140 8.12 -20.06 7.98
CA LYS A 140 8.44 -18.65 8.20
C LYS A 140 8.20 -17.80 6.94
N HIS A 141 8.66 -18.28 5.78
CA HIS A 141 8.45 -17.58 4.51
C HIS A 141 6.95 -17.45 4.16
N GLN A 142 6.19 -18.53 4.30
CA GLN A 142 4.74 -18.51 4.09
C GLN A 142 4.02 -17.50 4.99
N GLN A 143 4.37 -17.46 6.28
CA GLN A 143 3.81 -16.49 7.23
C GLN A 143 4.18 -15.04 6.85
N GLN A 144 5.41 -14.80 6.42
CA GLN A 144 5.84 -13.47 5.98
C GLN A 144 5.11 -12.99 4.73
N HIS A 145 4.91 -13.86 3.73
CA HIS A 145 4.11 -13.54 2.55
C HIS A 145 2.66 -13.23 2.91
N ALA A 146 2.05 -14.03 3.78
CA ALA A 146 0.68 -13.80 4.24
C ALA A 146 0.57 -12.44 4.95
N ALA A 147 1.50 -12.14 5.85
CA ALA A 147 1.54 -10.86 6.55
C ALA A 147 1.74 -9.66 5.61
N GLN A 148 2.62 -9.77 4.60
CA GLN A 148 2.79 -8.73 3.58
C GLN A 148 1.53 -8.52 2.74
N GLY A 149 0.86 -9.60 2.32
CA GLY A 149 -0.39 -9.51 1.57
C GLY A 149 -1.51 -8.84 2.36
N GLU A 150 -1.61 -9.13 3.66
CA GLU A 150 -2.54 -8.44 4.55
C GLU A 150 -2.23 -6.96 4.72
N LEU A 151 -0.95 -6.61 4.91
CA LEU A 151 -0.52 -5.21 5.05
C LEU A 151 -0.82 -4.42 3.77
N ALA A 152 -0.44 -4.95 2.60
CA ALA A 152 -0.73 -4.31 1.32
C ALA A 152 -2.24 -4.08 1.11
N SER A 153 -3.07 -5.06 1.48
CA SER A 153 -4.53 -4.94 1.41
C SER A 153 -5.07 -3.86 2.36
N LYS A 154 -4.54 -3.77 3.58
CA LYS A 154 -4.92 -2.75 4.57
C LYS A 154 -4.53 -1.35 4.10
N GLU A 155 -3.32 -1.17 3.59
CA GLU A 155 -2.83 0.11 3.05
C GLU A 155 -3.67 0.57 1.86
N ALA A 156 -3.99 -0.33 0.92
CA ALA A 156 -4.85 -0.03 -0.21
C ALA A 156 -6.24 0.44 0.23
N ARG A 157 -6.82 -0.21 1.25
CA ARG A 157 -8.11 0.20 1.82
C ARG A 157 -8.03 1.60 2.45
N ILE A 158 -7.00 1.90 3.24
CA ILE A 158 -6.83 3.21 3.87
C ILE A 158 -6.74 4.33 2.82
N VAL A 159 -5.94 4.12 1.77
CA VAL A 159 -5.80 5.09 0.67
C VAL A 159 -7.13 5.30 -0.03
N HIS A 160 -7.84 4.21 -0.35
CA HIS A 160 -9.15 4.28 -0.98
C HIS A 160 -10.17 5.04 -0.13
N ASP A 161 -10.28 4.73 1.16
CA ASP A 161 -11.26 5.34 2.05
C ASP A 161 -10.96 6.82 2.32
N SER A 162 -9.68 7.18 2.45
CA SER A 162 -9.23 8.58 2.56
C SER A 162 -9.61 9.39 1.32
N GLN A 163 -9.39 8.83 0.12
CA GLN A 163 -9.73 9.49 -1.14
C GLN A 163 -11.25 9.60 -1.33
N ARG A 164 -12.01 8.57 -0.95
CA ARG A 164 -13.47 8.59 -0.96
C ARG A 164 -14.01 9.71 -0.07
N THR A 165 -13.55 9.78 1.18
CA THR A 165 -13.98 10.81 2.14
C THR A 165 -13.69 12.23 1.62
N LYS A 166 -12.50 12.43 1.01
CA LYS A 166 -12.14 13.73 0.41
C LYS A 166 -13.05 14.13 -0.75
N ARG A 167 -13.52 13.17 -1.55
CA ARG A 167 -14.48 13.41 -2.64
C ARG A 167 -15.85 13.75 -2.13
N GLU A 168 -16.36 12.96 -1.19
CA GLU A 168 -17.67 13.21 -0.57
C GLU A 168 -17.69 14.61 0.09
N SER A 169 -16.63 14.98 0.79
CA SER A 169 -16.46 16.33 1.35
C SER A 169 -16.36 17.44 0.29
N LEU A 170 -15.78 17.17 -0.89
CA LEU A 170 -15.73 18.15 -1.98
C LEU A 170 -17.13 18.39 -2.57
N VAL A 171 -17.89 17.33 -2.81
CA VAL A 171 -19.27 17.39 -3.32
C VAL A 171 -20.14 18.19 -2.34
N GLN A 172 -20.10 17.84 -1.05
CA GLN A 172 -20.87 18.56 -0.02
C GLN A 172 -20.55 20.06 0.04
N ARG A 173 -19.28 20.44 -0.13
CA ARG A 173 -18.88 21.86 -0.16
C ARG A 173 -19.40 22.59 -1.39
N CYS A 174 -19.38 21.94 -2.55
CA CYS A 174 -19.96 22.52 -3.77
C CYS A 174 -21.47 22.70 -3.64
N ASP A 175 -22.17 21.68 -3.14
CA ASP A 175 -23.62 21.74 -2.91
C ASP A 175 -23.98 22.85 -1.91
N ALA A 176 -23.20 23.00 -0.84
CA ALA A 176 -23.39 24.07 0.13
C ALA A 176 -23.15 25.47 -0.48
N ALA A 177 -22.11 25.62 -1.30
CA ALA A 177 -21.81 26.86 -2.01
C ALA A 177 -22.93 27.24 -2.98
N ILE A 178 -23.44 26.29 -3.76
CA ILE A 178 -24.58 26.51 -4.67
C ILE A 178 -25.84 26.91 -3.89
N LYS A 179 -26.15 26.24 -2.77
CA LYS A 179 -27.30 26.62 -1.93
C LYS A 179 -27.16 28.01 -1.34
N SER A 180 -25.95 28.40 -0.95
CA SER A 180 -25.67 29.76 -0.46
C SER A 180 -25.83 30.79 -1.58
N LEU A 181 -25.38 30.47 -2.79
CA LEU A 181 -25.55 31.30 -3.98
C LEU A 181 -27.05 31.52 -4.28
N ASP A 182 -27.83 30.43 -4.30
CA ASP A 182 -29.27 30.47 -4.53
C ASP A 182 -29.98 31.34 -3.46
N ALA A 183 -29.57 31.24 -2.19
CA ALA A 183 -30.11 32.07 -1.11
C ALA A 183 -29.75 33.56 -1.25
N ASN A 184 -28.52 33.87 -1.65
CA ASN A 184 -28.07 35.24 -1.91
C ASN A 184 -28.82 35.85 -3.09
N TYR A 185 -29.01 35.10 -4.18
CA TYR A 185 -29.79 35.54 -5.33
C TYR A 185 -31.23 35.90 -4.94
N ILE A 186 -31.91 35.05 -4.15
CA ILE A 186 -33.25 35.36 -3.63
C ILE A 186 -33.26 36.65 -2.80
N GLY A 187 -32.24 36.86 -1.96
CA GLY A 187 -32.05 38.09 -1.19
C GLY A 187 -31.87 39.32 -2.09
N ASN A 188 -31.01 39.23 -3.10
CA ASN A 188 -30.71 40.30 -4.04
C ASN A 188 -31.92 40.67 -4.90
N VAL A 189 -32.69 39.69 -5.39
CA VAL A 189 -33.95 39.92 -6.12
C VAL A 189 -34.94 40.67 -5.23
N ARG A 190 -35.13 40.24 -3.98
CA ARG A 190 -36.02 40.93 -3.03
C ARG A 190 -35.56 42.36 -2.73
N GLY A 191 -34.26 42.56 -2.58
CA GLY A 191 -33.64 43.87 -2.37
C GLY A 191 -33.87 44.80 -3.57
N ALA A 192 -33.63 44.32 -4.79
CA ALA A 192 -33.82 45.07 -6.03
C ALA A 192 -35.28 45.52 -6.22
N ILE A 193 -36.24 44.63 -5.94
CA ILE A 193 -37.68 44.95 -6.01
C ILE A 193 -38.08 46.04 -5.00
N SER A 194 -37.41 46.09 -3.85
CA SER A 194 -37.73 47.02 -2.75
C SER A 194 -36.94 48.33 -2.82
N ALA A 195 -35.94 48.42 -3.70
CA ALA A 195 -35.03 49.55 -3.79
C ALA A 195 -35.65 50.73 -4.58
N PRO A 196 -35.42 51.98 -4.15
CA PRO A 196 -35.86 53.16 -4.90
C PRO A 196 -35.13 53.35 -6.24
N ASN A 197 -33.91 52.79 -6.37
CA ASN A 197 -33.13 52.71 -7.62
C ASN A 197 -32.59 51.28 -7.80
N ALA A 198 -33.32 50.45 -8.54
CA ALA A 198 -33.00 49.04 -8.71
C ALA A 198 -31.67 48.81 -9.46
N GLU A 199 -31.34 49.64 -10.44
CA GLU A 199 -30.10 49.47 -11.24
C GLU A 199 -28.83 49.66 -10.41
N GLU A 200 -28.82 50.69 -9.56
CA GLU A 200 -27.68 50.99 -8.69
C GLU A 200 -27.52 49.91 -7.61
N TYR A 201 -28.63 49.40 -7.09
CA TYR A 201 -28.64 48.28 -6.18
C TYR A 201 -28.09 46.99 -6.83
N VAL A 202 -28.52 46.67 -8.06
CA VAL A 202 -28.05 45.48 -8.79
C VAL A 202 -26.56 45.57 -9.10
N LYS A 203 -26.06 46.76 -9.50
CA LYS A 203 -24.63 46.98 -9.69
C LYS A 203 -23.85 46.79 -8.39
N GLU A 204 -24.33 47.35 -7.28
CA GLU A 204 -23.66 47.18 -5.98
C GLU A 204 -23.70 45.72 -5.49
N ALA A 205 -24.82 45.02 -5.68
CA ALA A 205 -24.99 43.62 -5.33
C ALA A 205 -24.10 42.70 -6.17
N SER A 206 -23.91 43.01 -7.46
CA SER A 206 -23.03 42.28 -8.37
C SER A 206 -21.54 42.50 -8.06
N HIS A 207 -21.19 43.61 -7.41
CA HIS A 207 -19.82 43.89 -6.94
C HIS A 207 -19.52 43.41 -5.51
N ARG A 208 -20.55 43.00 -4.75
CA ARG A 208 -20.43 42.44 -3.39
C ARG A 208 -20.42 40.91 -3.34
N ALA A 209 -20.54 40.23 -4.47
CA ALA A 209 -20.38 38.78 -4.53
C ALA A 209 -18.95 38.40 -4.05
N PRO A 210 -18.82 37.43 -3.12
CA PRO A 210 -17.56 37.07 -2.47
C PRO A 210 -16.54 36.40 -3.41
#